data_AF-A0AB39ZBB4-F1
#
_entry.id   AF-A0AB39ZBB4-F1
#
_cell.length_a   1.000
_cell.length_b   1.000
_cell.length_c   1.000
_cell.angle_alpha   90.00
_cell.angle_beta   90.00
_cell.angle_gamma   90.00
#
_symmetry.space_group_name_H-M   'P 1'
#
loop_
_entity.id
_entity.type
_entity.pdbx_description
1 polymer ?
#
loop_
_entity_poly.entity_id
_entity_poly.type
_entity_poly.pdbx_seq_one_letter_code
_entity_poly.pdbx_strand_id
1 'polypeptide(L)' 'MKYLIFVVLLGLLVTLFVGSTEASFCPCNLRKAEVCGSNGVTYKNRCEFECSQREYKKLGRILNVRKQGPCFQIKWN' A
#
# COMPACT_ATOMS: atom_id res chain seq x y z
N MET A 1 -0.91 37.01 -26.34
CA MET A 1 -1.92 36.90 -25.26
C MET A 1 -2.73 35.60 -25.29
N LYS A 2 -3.26 35.16 -26.44
CA LYS A 2 -4.11 33.95 -26.53
C LYS A 2 -3.40 32.64 -26.15
N TYR A 3 -2.14 32.46 -26.55
CA TYR A 3 -1.31 31.30 -26.19
C TYR A 3 -0.89 31.30 -24.71
N LEU A 4 -0.67 32.48 -24.10
CA LEU A 4 -0.33 32.61 -22.68
C LEU A 4 -1.45 32.07 -21.79
N ILE A 5 -2.70 32.38 -22.13
CA ILE A 5 -3.88 31.86 -21.40
C ILE A 5 -3.95 30.34 -21.51
N PHE A 6 -3.69 29.78 -22.70
CA PHE A 6 -3.65 28.32 -22.90
C PHE A 6 -2.54 27.64 -22.07
N VAL A 7 -1.35 28.23 -22.01
CA VAL A 7 -0.24 27.70 -21.21
C VAL A 7 -0.56 27.73 -19.72
N VAL A 8 -1.21 28.80 -19.23
CA VAL A 8 -1.64 28.90 -17.83
C VAL A 8 -2.72 27.88 -17.50
N LEU A 9 -3.72 27.68 -18.38
CA LEU A 9 -4.77 26.68 -18.19
C LEU A 9 -4.20 25.25 -18.19
N LEU A 10 -3.28 24.95 -19.11
CA LEU A 10 -2.61 23.64 -19.13
C LEU A 10 -1.75 23.43 -17.87
N GLY A 11 -1.02 24.45 -17.42
CA GLY A 11 -0.25 24.38 -16.18
C GLY A 11 -1.10 24.15 -14.94
N LEU A 12 -2.27 24.81 -14.84
CA LEU A 12 -3.24 24.60 -13.77
C LEU A 12 -3.89 23.21 -13.83
N LEU A 13 -4.14 22.67 -15.02
CA LEU A 13 -4.62 21.30 -15.16
C LEU A 13 -3.57 20.31 -14.68
N VAL A 14 -2.29 20.52 -15.02
CA VAL A 14 -1.19 19.64 -14.60
C VAL A 14 -1.07 19.59 -13.08
N THR A 15 -1.18 20.72 -12.36
CA THR A 15 -1.08 20.73 -10.88
C THR A 15 -2.20 19.98 -10.19
N LEU A 16 -3.39 19.86 -10.80
CA LEU A 16 -4.48 19.04 -10.27
C LEU A 16 -4.20 17.53 -10.37
N PHE A 17 -3.31 17.11 -11.27
CA PHE A 17 -2.96 15.71 -11.49
C PHE A 17 -1.63 15.28 -10.88
N VAL A 18 -0.88 16.20 -10.23
CA VAL A 18 0.33 15.83 -9.49
C VAL A 18 -0.07 15.15 -8.17
N GLY A 19 -0.46 13.88 -8.27
CA GLY A 19 -0.59 13.00 -7.13
C GLY A 19 0.80 12.62 -6.62
N SER A 20 1.12 12.99 -5.37
CA SER A 20 2.34 12.55 -4.71
C SER A 20 2.27 11.04 -4.45
N THR A 21 3.09 10.26 -5.17
CA THR A 21 3.35 8.87 -4.83
C THR A 21 4.34 8.81 -3.67
N GLU A 22 3.84 8.94 -2.44
CA GLU A 22 4.69 8.74 -1.27
C GLU A 22 4.99 7.24 -1.13
N ALA A 23 6.15 6.82 -1.64
CA ALA A 23 6.66 5.49 -1.39
C ALA A 23 7.02 5.37 0.10
N SER A 24 6.18 4.69 0.86
CA SER A 24 6.39 4.48 2.29
C SER A 24 7.57 3.53 2.54
N PHE A 25 8.71 4.07 2.98
CA PHE A 25 9.90 3.30 3.32
C PHE A 25 9.59 2.30 4.44
N CYS A 26 9.77 1.00 4.17
CA CYS A 26 9.52 -0.06 5.14
C CYS A 26 10.57 -1.19 5.07
N PRO A 27 11.70 -1.05 5.76
CA PRO A 27 12.74 -2.08 5.76
C PRO A 27 12.31 -3.27 6.64
N CYS A 28 12.31 -4.47 6.06
CA CYS A 28 12.03 -5.71 6.74
C CYS A 28 13.14 -6.74 6.49
N ASN A 29 13.38 -7.60 7.47
CA ASN A 29 14.26 -8.74 7.28
C ASN A 29 13.61 -9.81 6.39
N LEU A 30 14.41 -10.74 5.88
CA LEU A 30 13.95 -11.84 5.01
C LEU A 30 13.39 -13.04 5.79
N ARG A 31 13.09 -12.90 7.08
CA ARG A 31 12.54 -13.99 7.89
C ARG A 31 11.20 -14.41 7.29
N LYS A 32 11.02 -15.70 7.04
CA LYS A 32 9.74 -16.26 6.60
C LYS A 32 8.96 -16.71 7.84
N ALA A 33 7.87 -16.01 8.12
CA ALA A 33 6.97 -16.27 9.24
C ALA A 33 5.59 -15.73 8.85
N GLU A 34 4.96 -16.40 7.90
CA GLU A 34 3.79 -15.89 7.19
C GLU A 34 2.63 -15.55 8.12
N VAL A 35 1.89 -14.50 7.77
CA VAL A 35 0.67 -14.11 8.47
C VAL A 35 -0.44 -13.80 7.47
N CYS A 36 -1.67 -14.15 7.81
CA CYS A 36 -2.84 -13.84 7.00
C CYS A 36 -3.49 -12.57 7.52
N GLY A 37 -3.65 -11.56 6.66
CA GLY A 37 -4.39 -10.34 6.97
C GLY A 37 -5.91 -10.51 6.88
N SER A 38 -6.65 -9.61 7.51
CA SER A 38 -8.12 -9.53 7.43
C SER A 38 -8.62 -9.22 6.01
N ASN A 39 -7.73 -8.74 5.15
CA ASN A 39 -7.95 -8.53 3.72
C ASN A 39 -7.72 -9.80 2.86
N GLY A 40 -7.40 -10.95 3.47
CA GLY A 40 -7.15 -12.20 2.74
C GLY A 40 -5.78 -12.29 2.06
N VAL A 41 -4.88 -11.34 2.32
CA VAL A 41 -3.51 -11.35 1.80
C VAL A 41 -2.57 -12.07 2.77
N THR A 42 -1.74 -12.97 2.24
CA THR A 42 -0.61 -13.55 2.98
C THR A 42 0.58 -12.61 2.91
N TYR A 43 1.11 -12.22 4.08
CA TYR A 43 2.34 -11.45 4.20
C TYR A 43 3.48 -12.39 4.56
N LYS A 44 4.68 -12.20 3.98
CA LYS A 44 5.83 -13.11 4.20
C LYS A 44 6.27 -13.15 5.66
N ASN A 45 6.09 -12.03 6.35
CA ASN A 45 6.30 -11.91 7.78
C ASN A 45 5.45 -10.79 8.38
N ARG A 46 5.53 -10.72 9.71
CA ARG A 46 4.87 -9.69 10.52
C ARG A 46 5.29 -8.27 10.14
N CYS A 47 6.56 -8.05 9.80
CA CYS A 47 7.04 -6.72 9.43
C CYS A 47 6.37 -6.23 8.14
N GLU A 48 6.31 -7.05 7.09
CA GLU A 48 5.61 -6.71 5.85
C GLU A 48 4.11 -6.45 6.06
N PHE A 49 3.47 -7.21 6.96
CA PHE A 49 2.09 -6.95 7.39
C PHE A 49 1.95 -5.56 8.03
N GLU A 50 2.83 -5.21 8.97
CA GLU A 50 2.80 -3.92 9.68
C GLU A 50 3.10 -2.73 8.75
N CYS A 51 3.95 -2.92 7.72
CA CYS A 51 4.11 -1.94 6.65
C CYS A 51 2.78 -1.61 6.00
N SER A 52 2.06 -2.64 5.56
CA SER A 52 0.77 -2.48 4.89
C SER A 52 -0.29 -1.93 5.84
N GLN A 53 -0.25 -2.33 7.11
CA GLN A 53 -1.15 -1.83 8.15
C GLN A 53 -0.98 -0.31 8.35
N ARG A 54 0.23 0.22 8.29
CA ARG A 54 0.47 1.68 8.35
C ARG A 54 -0.17 2.41 7.17
N GLU A 55 -0.09 1.86 5.97
CA GLU A 55 -0.72 2.46 4.79
C GLU A 55 -2.26 2.42 4.89
N TYR A 56 -2.82 1.32 5.40
CA TYR A 56 -4.26 1.25 5.68
C TYR A 56 -4.66 2.33 6.70
N LYS A 57 -3.86 2.52 7.76
CA LYS A 57 -4.12 3.54 8.79
C LYS A 57 -4.10 4.96 8.21
N LYS A 58 -3.18 5.30 7.31
CA LYS A 58 -3.14 6.60 6.60
C LYS A 58 -4.42 6.86 5.80
N LEU A 59 -5.04 5.80 5.29
CA LEU A 59 -6.31 5.86 4.54
C LEU A 59 -7.56 5.77 5.44
N GLY A 60 -7.41 5.77 6.78
CA GLY A 60 -8.53 5.60 7.71
C GLY A 60 -9.14 4.18 7.69
N ARG A 61 -8.39 3.19 7.22
CA ARG A 61 -8.82 1.78 7.13
C ARG A 61 -8.14 0.95 8.21
N ILE A 62 -8.78 -0.17 8.57
CA ILE A 62 -8.26 -1.11 9.57
C ILE A 62 -7.82 -2.40 8.87
N LEU A 63 -6.59 -2.83 9.14
CA LEU A 63 -6.05 -4.11 8.71
C LEU A 63 -5.59 -4.88 9.96
N ASN A 64 -6.21 -6.02 10.23
CA ASN A 64 -5.89 -6.87 11.38
C ASN A 64 -5.26 -8.18 10.91
N VAL A 65 -4.51 -8.84 11.79
CA VAL A 65 -4.10 -10.23 11.55
C VAL A 65 -5.34 -11.10 11.70
N ARG A 66 -5.67 -11.87 10.65
CA ARG A 66 -6.76 -12.86 10.66
C ARG A 66 -6.32 -14.15 11.31
N LYS A 67 -5.13 -14.66 10.96
CA LYS A 67 -4.51 -15.85 11.56
C LYS A 67 -3.01 -15.88 11.29
N GLN A 68 -2.30 -16.69 12.07
CA GLN A 68 -0.91 -17.05 11.77
C GLN A 68 -0.84 -18.04 10.59
N GLY A 69 0.25 -17.99 9.83
CA GLY A 69 0.41 -18.74 8.59
C GLY A 69 -0.30 -18.11 7.39
N PRO A 70 -0.26 -18.76 6.21
CA PRO A 70 -0.84 -18.23 4.99
C PRO A 70 -2.37 -18.25 5.02
N CYS A 71 -3.01 -17.33 4.29
CA CYS A 71 -4.47 -17.30 4.17
C CYS A 71 -5.01 -18.60 3.56
N PHE A 72 -4.42 -19.04 2.46
CA PHE A 72 -4.68 -20.33 1.83
C PHE A 72 -3.67 -21.34 2.34
N GLN A 73 -4.14 -22.41 2.97
CA GLN A 73 -3.29 -23.54 3.32
C GLN A 73 -3.36 -24.52 2.15
N ILE A 74 -2.25 -24.70 1.45
CA ILE A 74 -2.12 -25.83 0.54
C ILE A 74 -2.05 -27.06 1.44
N LYS A 75 -3.17 -27.78 1.57
CA LYS A 75 -3.15 -29.12 2.15
C LYS A 75 -2.42 -30.01 1.15
N TRP A 76 -1.16 -30.30 1.43
CA TRP A 76 -0.50 -31.44 0.82
C TRP A 76 -1.11 -32.69 1.45
N ASN A 77 -2.06 -33.30 0.73
CA ASN A 77 -2.51 -34.66 0.99
C ASN A 77 -1.76 -35.61 0.06
#